data_AF-A0A5Q4SBJ6-F1
#
_entry.id   AF-A0A5Q4SBJ6-F1
#
_cell.length_a   1.000
_cell.length_b   1.000
_cell.length_c   1.000
_cell.angle_alpha   90.00
_cell.angle_beta   90.00
_cell.angle_gamma   90.00
#
_symmetry.space_group_name_H-M   'P 1'
#
loop_
_entity.id
_entity.type
_entity.pdbx_description
1 polymer ?
#
loop_
_entity_poly.entity_id
_entity_poly.type
_entity_poly.pdbx_seq_one_letter_code
_entity_poly.pdbx_strand_id
1 'polypeptide(L)' 'VKAAEGSTSTIRNGTVTMYTEELKGNLFGLIPITFSPETPPPLNVPFAFFTDATVKQAGQFGGSLKVPGLQNYFTGGKS' A
#
# COMPACT_ATOMS: atom_id res chain seq x y z
N VAL A 1 -11.41 0.55 -9.17
CA VAL A 1 -10.74 -0.68 -9.65
C VAL A 1 -10.93 -1.77 -8.59
N LYS A 2 -10.90 -3.05 -8.96
CA LYS A 2 -11.05 -4.19 -8.03
C LYS A 2 -10.07 -5.31 -8.39
N ALA A 3 -9.46 -5.94 -7.39
CA ALA A 3 -8.62 -7.13 -7.55
C ALA A 3 -9.44 -8.42 -7.37
N ALA A 4 -8.90 -9.56 -7.80
CA ALA A 4 -9.49 -10.86 -7.47
C ALA A 4 -9.54 -11.07 -5.95
N GLU A 5 -10.65 -11.62 -5.45
CA GLU A 5 -10.84 -11.89 -4.03
C GLU A 5 -9.81 -12.93 -3.54
N GLY A 6 -9.26 -12.70 -2.34
CA GLY A 6 -8.20 -13.55 -1.77
C GLY A 6 -6.84 -13.49 -2.48
N SER A 7 -6.70 -12.67 -3.52
CA SER A 7 -5.44 -12.57 -4.27
C SER A 7 -4.41 -11.66 -3.61
N THR A 8 -3.13 -11.91 -3.88
CA THR A 8 -2.03 -11.06 -3.44
C THR A 8 -1.58 -10.16 -4.60
N SER A 9 -1.71 -8.85 -4.41
CA SER A 9 -1.11 -7.85 -5.31
C SER A 9 0.35 -7.61 -4.92
N THR A 10 1.22 -7.37 -5.90
CA THR A 10 2.64 -7.16 -5.65
C THR A 10 3.16 -5.98 -6.44
N ILE A 11 4.12 -5.25 -5.87
CA ILE A 11 4.95 -4.28 -6.58
C ILE A 11 6.38 -4.77 -6.46
N ARG A 12 7.04 -5.03 -7.59
CA ARG A 12 8.38 -5.65 -7.65
C ARG A 12 9.25 -5.00 -8.72
N ASN A 13 10.47 -5.51 -8.93
CA ASN A 13 11.36 -5.13 -10.02
C ASN A 13 11.88 -3.69 -9.94
N GLY A 14 12.67 -3.39 -8.90
CA GLY A 14 13.33 -2.11 -8.70
C GLY A 14 12.99 -1.48 -7.36
N THR A 15 13.59 -0.30 -7.09
CA THR A 15 13.26 0.51 -5.92
C THR A 15 11.86 1.08 -6.06
N VAL A 16 11.03 0.89 -5.03
CA VAL A 16 9.69 1.45 -4.94
C VAL A 16 9.71 2.51 -3.85
N THR A 17 9.32 3.72 -4.20
CA THR A 17 9.09 4.80 -3.23
C THR A 17 7.58 4.99 -3.11
N MET A 18 7.02 4.76 -1.92
CA MET A 18 5.63 5.03 -1.63
C MET A 18 5.51 6.34 -0.85
N TYR A 19 4.69 7.27 -1.35
CA TYR A 19 4.28 8.44 -0.60
C TYR A 19 2.90 8.16 0.00
N THR A 20 2.84 8.08 1.32
CA THR A 20 1.63 7.73 2.06
C THR A 20 1.18 8.89 2.94
N GLU A 21 -0.11 9.18 2.94
CA GLU A 21 -0.72 10.08 3.93
C GLU A 21 -0.92 9.34 5.25
N GLU A 22 -1.24 8.04 5.18
CA GLU A 22 -1.45 7.18 6.34
C GLU A 22 -1.02 5.73 6.05
N LEU A 23 -0.32 5.12 7.00
CA LEU A 23 -0.06 3.68 7.07
C LEU A 23 -0.44 3.19 8.46
N LYS A 24 -1.53 2.43 8.56
CA LYS A 24 -2.05 1.87 9.81
C LYS A 24 -1.99 0.35 9.78
N GLY A 25 -1.58 -0.29 10.88
CA GLY A 25 -1.61 -1.75 11.01
C GLY A 25 -0.82 -2.23 12.22
N ASN A 26 -0.58 -3.53 12.28
CA ASN A 26 0.23 -4.15 13.32
C ASN A 26 1.67 -4.36 12.83
N LEU A 27 2.60 -3.51 13.27
CA LEU A 27 4.02 -3.64 12.95
C LEU A 27 4.54 -4.95 13.56
N PHE A 28 5.22 -5.73 12.71
CA PHE A 28 5.66 -7.10 13.02
C PHE A 28 4.54 -8.03 13.51
N GLY A 29 3.28 -7.70 13.19
CA GLY A 29 2.09 -8.47 13.58
C GLY A 29 1.63 -8.27 15.03
N LEU A 30 2.29 -7.43 15.81
CA LEU A 30 2.04 -7.30 17.26
C LEU A 30 1.75 -5.88 17.72
N ILE A 31 2.41 -4.88 17.13
CA ILE A 31 2.41 -3.51 17.66
C ILE A 31 1.47 -2.65 16.80
N PRO A 32 0.27 -2.27 17.30
CA PRO A 32 -0.62 -1.40 16.55
C PRO A 32 0.00 -0.01 16.42
N ILE A 33 0.10 0.47 15.19
CA ILE A 33 0.72 1.76 14.90
C ILE A 33 0.00 2.44 13.74
N THR A 34 0.04 3.77 13.74
CA THR A 34 -0.34 4.62 12.60
C THR A 34 0.82 5.54 12.30
N PHE A 35 1.35 5.48 11.08
CA PHE A 35 2.32 6.45 10.57
C PHE A 35 1.62 7.47 9.68
N SER A 36 1.95 8.73 9.91
CA SER A 36 1.48 9.89 9.14
C SER A 36 2.60 10.94 9.10
N PRO A 37 2.47 12.04 8.33
CA PRO A 37 3.44 13.14 8.37
C PRO A 37 3.66 13.70 9.79
N GLU A 38 2.62 13.70 10.64
CA GLU A 38 2.68 14.15 12.04
C GLU A 38 3.30 13.11 12.97
N THR A 39 3.21 11.82 12.61
CA THR A 39 3.77 10.69 13.37
C THR A 39 4.66 9.85 12.45
N PRO A 40 5.84 10.35 12.06
CA PRO A 40 6.71 9.64 11.13
C PRO A 40 7.24 8.33 11.75
N PRO A 41 7.68 7.37 10.92
CA PRO A 41 8.28 6.13 11.42
C PRO A 41 9.48 6.44 12.33
N PRO A 42 9.52 5.93 13.57
CA PRO A 42 10.53 6.34 14.54
C PRO A 42 11.92 5.71 14.31
N LEU A 43 12.03 4.69 13.45
CA LEU A 43 13.26 3.94 13.24
C LEU A 43 13.38 3.38 11.82
N ASN A 44 14.56 3.54 11.21
CA ASN A 44 14.95 2.81 10.00
C ASN A 44 15.38 1.39 10.36
N VAL A 45 14.56 0.40 10.01
CA VAL A 45 14.84 -1.03 10.18
C VAL A 45 15.23 -1.65 8.84
N PRO A 46 16.08 -2.69 8.81
CA PRO A 46 16.48 -3.36 7.56
C PRO A 46 15.29 -4.05 6.86
N PHE A 47 14.26 -4.43 7.62
CA PHE A 47 13.02 -4.99 7.11
C PHE A 47 11.85 -4.68 8.06
N ALA A 48 10.68 -4.36 7.51
CA ALA A 48 9.44 -4.15 8.23
C ALA A 48 8.29 -4.86 7.51
N PHE A 49 7.37 -5.44 8.26
CA PHE A 49 6.10 -5.94 7.72
C PHE A 49 4.94 -5.57 8.64
N PHE A 50 3.76 -5.47 8.05
CA PHE A 50 2.54 -5.11 8.74
C PHE A 50 1.49 -6.18 8.46
N THR A 51 0.77 -6.61 9.50
CA THR A 51 -0.51 -7.31 9.32
C THR A 51 -1.65 -6.30 9.46
N ASP A 52 -2.81 -6.64 8.88
CA ASP A 52 -4.02 -5.81 8.91
C ASP A 52 -3.77 -4.36 8.45
N ALA A 53 -2.92 -4.24 7.42
CA ALA A 53 -2.42 -2.96 6.97
C ALA A 53 -3.45 -2.23 6.10
N THR A 54 -3.73 -0.98 6.44
CA THR A 54 -4.40 -0.01 5.58
C THR A 54 -3.42 1.06 5.17
N VAL A 55 -3.33 1.33 3.86
CA VAL A 55 -2.46 2.37 3.32
C VAL A 55 -3.27 3.36 2.52
N LYS A 56 -3.18 4.64 2.88
CA LYS A 56 -3.68 5.74 2.07
C LYS A 56 -2.50 6.35 1.33
N GLN A 57 -2.39 6.05 0.04
CA GLN A 57 -1.30 6.55 -0.80
C GLN A 57 -1.64 7.92 -1.39
N ALA A 58 -0.67 8.84 -1.31
CA ALA A 58 -0.64 10.07 -2.09
C ALA A 58 0.01 9.85 -3.46
N GLY A 59 0.90 8.87 -3.57
CA GLY A 59 1.54 8.49 -4.82
C GLY A 59 2.52 7.33 -4.65
N GLN A 60 2.94 6.76 -5.78
CA GLN A 60 3.95 5.69 -5.82
C GLN A 60 4.84 5.88 -7.03
N PHE A 61 6.14 5.70 -6.84
CA PHE A 61 7.13 5.77 -7.92
C PHE A 61 7.99 4.51 -7.96
N GLY A 62 8.27 4.04 -9.18
CA GLY A 62 9.10 2.86 -9.42
C GLY A 62 8.39 1.51 -9.24
N GLY A 63 9.10 0.46 -9.62
CA GLY A 63 8.61 -0.91 -9.64
C GLY A 63 7.52 -1.19 -10.70
N SER A 64 7.07 -2.44 -10.71
CA SER A 64 6.00 -2.96 -11.56
C SER A 64 4.87 -3.48 -10.68
N LEU A 65 3.70 -2.83 -10.76
CA LEU A 65 2.49 -3.25 -10.08
C LEU A 65 1.83 -4.41 -10.83
N LYS A 66 1.60 -5.53 -10.13
CA LYS A 66 0.82 -6.67 -10.59
C LYS A 66 -0.37 -6.87 -9.65
N VAL A 67 -1.57 -6.71 -10.20
CA VAL A 67 -2.84 -6.95 -9.50
C VAL A 67 -3.55 -8.12 -10.18
N PRO A 68 -3.61 -9.31 -9.55
CA PRO A 68 -4.32 -10.44 -10.12
C PRO A 68 -5.82 -10.13 -10.29
N GLY A 69 -6.36 -10.45 -11.48
CA GLY A 69 -7.77 -10.22 -11.79
C GLY A 69 -8.21 -8.76 -11.72
N LEU A 70 -7.30 -7.82 -12.03
CA LEU A 70 -7.61 -6.39 -12.05
C LEU A 70 -8.80 -6.09 -12.97
N GLN A 71 -9.87 -5.59 -12.38
CA GLN A 71 -11.05 -5.09 -13.08
C GLN A 71 -11.15 -3.57 -12.89
N ASN A 72 -11.19 -2.85 -14.01
CA ASN A 72 -11.45 -1.42 -14.04
C ASN A 72 -12.92 -1.21 -14.33
N TYR A 73 -13.63 -0.50 -13.45
CA TYR A 73 -14.98 -0.06 -13.71
C TYR A 73 -14.92 1.39 -14.17
N PHE A 74 -15.37 1.64 -15.40
CA PHE A 74 -15.64 2.99 -15.85
C PHE A 74 -17.10 3.30 -15.49
N THR A 75 -17.31 4.13 -14.47
CA THR A 75 -18.63 4.73 -14.25
C THR A 75 -18.72 5.90 -15.23
N GLY A 76 -19.36 5.66 -16.39
CA GLY A 76 -19.28 6.51 -17.57
C GLY A 76 -19.53 8.01 -17.30
N GLY A 77 -18.66 8.84 -17.89
CA GLY A 77 -18.99 10.24 -18.15
C GLY A 77 -20.24 10.30 -19.02
N LYS A 78 -21.26 11.00 -18.56
CA LYS A 78 -22.41 11.32 -19.40
C LYS A 78 -21.92 12.26 -20.51
N SER A 79 -22.09 11.83 -21.76
CA SER A 79 -22.07 12.76 -22.91
C SER A 79 -23.33 13.64 -22.88
#